data_AF-A0A4V5N9V0-F1
#
_entry.id   AF-A0A4V5N9V0-F1
#
_cell.length_a   1.000
_cell.length_b   1.000
_cell.length_c   1.000
_cell.angle_alpha   90.00
_cell.angle_beta   90.00
_cell.angle_gamma   90.00
#
_symmetry.space_group_name_H-M   'P 1'
#
loop_
_entity.id
_entity.type
_entity.pdbx_description
1 polymer ?
#
loop_
_entity_poly.entity_id
_entity_poly.type
_entity_poly.pdbx_seq_one_letter_code
_entity_poly.pdbx_strand_id
1 'polypeptide(L)'
;MPRYSLRLATISASVLLIWLLWYTLEPRKTAYSCRTFKSCIGLGRTNSYGPSLTPQSQSEDSLVTLRDGTLRYQRIASNADPSLLILVLNKDGKSWSSDFRSTPRSLYDFLDLLAVTGLNISTVSLGIWTASSEQFRNMQVAVDRLPFARVAIYHQEDTSEGAAYENRHNPQFQLARRSGLAKLRNRLMLSALQDEEHILWLDADVVELSPGIAPTMLKHSASIANAGIITAMCHQNEMDNYDKNAWKLASPELLGSVPDDEREATVAKLVATRVFVPELIRGTNDSAIVPLDSVGGTILLIRAGLVRQGLTFPHYNIVGTTWGETGWIGVETEGLCYAARELEGGGCYVLGGGHHARHTDWG
;
A
#
# COMPACT_ATOMS: atom_id res chain seq x y z
N MET A 1 -58.47 5.87 27.37
CA MET A 1 -57.59 5.96 26.18
C MET A 1 -56.10 6.29 26.42
N PRO A 2 -55.56 6.61 27.62
CA PRO A 2 -54.13 7.00 27.74
C PRO A 2 -53.14 5.82 27.88
N ARG A 3 -53.63 4.59 28.11
CA ARG A 3 -52.77 3.41 28.28
C ARG A 3 -52.21 2.82 26.98
N TYR A 4 -52.83 3.14 25.82
CA TYR A 4 -52.39 2.63 24.53
C TYR A 4 -51.24 3.45 23.93
N SER A 5 -51.25 4.78 24.07
CA SER A 5 -50.19 5.66 23.56
C SER A 5 -48.85 5.47 24.29
N LEU A 6 -48.89 5.20 25.60
CA LEU A 6 -47.68 4.96 26.39
C LEU A 6 -46.99 3.63 26.01
N ARG A 7 -47.77 2.62 25.61
CA ARG A 7 -47.25 1.33 25.13
C ARG A 7 -46.65 1.43 23.72
N LEU A 8 -47.26 2.21 22.83
CA LEU A 8 -46.68 2.47 21.51
C LEU A 8 -45.37 3.24 21.59
N ALA A 9 -45.29 4.28 22.43
CA ALA A 9 -44.05 5.05 22.60
C ALA A 9 -42.90 4.24 23.21
N THR A 10 -43.20 3.34 24.16
CA THR A 10 -42.19 2.43 24.74
C THR A 10 -41.73 1.38 23.74
N ILE A 11 -42.63 0.81 22.93
CA ILE A 11 -42.26 -0.11 21.85
C ILE A 11 -41.40 0.60 20.81
N SER A 12 -41.75 1.82 20.38
CA SER A 12 -40.95 2.59 19.43
C SER A 12 -39.56 2.94 19.99
N ALA A 13 -39.48 3.32 21.27
CA ALA A 13 -38.19 3.60 21.93
C ALA A 13 -37.33 2.33 22.06
N SER A 14 -37.92 1.18 22.39
CA SER A 14 -37.20 -0.10 22.46
C SER A 14 -36.75 -0.59 21.09
N VAL A 15 -37.56 -0.39 20.04
CA VAL A 15 -37.17 -0.71 18.65
C VAL A 15 -36.03 0.21 18.20
N LEU A 16 -36.07 1.50 18.52
CA LEU A 16 -34.98 2.44 18.21
C LEU A 16 -33.70 2.11 19.01
N LEU A 17 -33.84 1.70 20.28
CA LEU A 17 -32.74 1.29 21.14
C LEU A 17 -32.12 -0.03 20.68
N ILE A 18 -32.92 -1.01 20.24
CA ILE A 18 -32.42 -2.27 19.66
C ILE A 18 -31.79 -2.01 18.28
N TRP A 19 -32.35 -1.11 17.48
CA TRP A 19 -31.76 -0.69 16.21
C TRP A 19 -30.42 0.02 16.41
N LEU A 20 -30.31 0.90 17.42
CA LEU A 20 -29.07 1.53 17.85
C LEU A 20 -28.08 0.53 18.43
N LEU A 21 -28.53 -0.41 19.26
CA LEU A 21 -27.69 -1.45 19.86
C LEU A 21 -27.20 -2.46 18.80
N TRP A 22 -28.02 -2.80 17.81
CA TRP A 22 -27.63 -3.63 16.66
C TRP A 22 -26.58 -2.92 15.80
N TYR A 23 -26.67 -1.60 15.62
CA TYR A 23 -25.68 -0.80 14.89
C TYR A 23 -24.40 -0.50 15.70
N THR A 24 -24.45 -0.58 17.02
CA THR A 24 -23.33 -0.21 17.91
C THR A 24 -22.61 -1.42 18.53
N LEU A 25 -23.27 -2.59 18.58
CA LEU A 25 -22.78 -3.82 19.20
C LEU A 25 -22.64 -5.00 18.22
N GLU A 26 -22.41 -4.76 16.92
CA GLU A 26 -21.87 -5.83 16.08
C GLU A 26 -20.59 -6.38 16.72
N PRO A 27 -20.45 -7.71 16.88
CA PRO A 27 -19.24 -8.28 17.45
C PRO A 27 -18.09 -7.98 16.50
N ARG A 28 -17.27 -6.98 16.84
CA ARG A 28 -16.12 -6.42 16.12
C ARG A 28 -14.96 -7.41 15.90
N LYS A 29 -15.30 -8.55 15.29
CA LYS A 29 -14.43 -9.53 14.63
C LYS A 29 -14.85 -9.73 13.17
N THR A 30 -15.79 -8.94 12.67
CA THR A 30 -16.26 -8.94 11.28
C THR A 30 -15.87 -7.63 10.61
N ALA A 31 -15.37 -7.77 9.39
CA ALA A 31 -14.69 -6.76 8.61
C ALA A 31 -15.71 -5.78 7.97
N TYR A 32 -16.12 -4.77 8.74
CA TYR A 32 -17.08 -3.75 8.30
C TYR A 32 -16.75 -2.38 8.91
N SER A 33 -15.51 -1.91 8.78
CA SER A 33 -15.24 -0.47 8.96
C SER A 33 -15.73 0.33 7.75
N CYS A 34 -16.26 1.53 8.01
CA CYS A 34 -16.78 2.36 6.94
C CYS A 34 -15.68 3.29 6.40
N ARG A 35 -15.39 3.13 5.10
CA ARG A 35 -14.22 3.73 4.46
C ARG A 35 -14.41 5.23 4.20
N THR A 36 -15.58 5.62 3.71
CA THR A 36 -15.97 6.98 3.35
C THR A 36 -17.23 7.42 4.08
N PHE A 37 -17.51 8.73 4.15
CA PHE A 37 -18.78 9.25 4.65
C PHE A 37 -20.00 8.52 4.05
N LYS A 38 -20.01 8.35 2.72
CA LYS A 38 -21.09 7.64 2.00
C LYS A 38 -21.24 6.21 2.52
N SER A 39 -20.14 5.45 2.59
CA SER A 39 -20.19 4.07 3.12
C SER A 39 -20.61 4.02 4.59
N CYS A 40 -20.28 5.04 5.39
CA CYS A 40 -20.65 5.12 6.80
C CYS A 40 -22.15 5.31 7.01
N ILE A 41 -22.83 5.98 6.08
CA ILE A 41 -24.29 6.13 6.11
C ILE A 41 -25.02 5.06 5.29
N GLY A 42 -24.33 3.96 4.94
CA GLY A 42 -24.90 2.84 4.19
C GLY A 42 -25.09 3.10 2.70
N LEU A 43 -24.50 4.17 2.16
CA LEU A 43 -24.54 4.51 0.74
C LEU A 43 -23.23 4.09 0.06
N GLY A 44 -23.30 3.09 -0.82
CA GLY A 44 -22.13 2.59 -1.56
C GLY A 44 -22.28 1.11 -1.89
N ARG A 45 -21.34 0.55 -2.67
CA ARG A 45 -21.32 -0.90 -2.89
C ARG A 45 -20.82 -1.59 -1.62
N THR A 46 -21.74 -2.17 -0.84
CA THR A 46 -21.41 -3.23 0.11
C THR A 46 -21.12 -4.47 -0.70
N ASN A 47 -19.88 -4.64 -1.16
CA ASN A 47 -19.48 -5.89 -1.77
C ASN A 47 -19.28 -6.90 -0.64
N SER A 48 -20.38 -7.51 -0.20
CA SER A 48 -20.34 -8.71 0.61
C SER A 48 -19.65 -9.77 -0.23
N TYR A 49 -18.48 -10.23 0.20
CA TYR A 49 -17.95 -11.48 -0.33
C TYR A 49 -18.99 -12.56 -0.08
N GLY A 50 -19.58 -13.06 -1.16
CA GLY A 50 -20.42 -14.24 -1.11
C GLY A 50 -19.57 -15.40 -0.59
N PRO A 51 -20.07 -16.20 0.37
CA PRO A 51 -19.31 -17.28 1.00
C PRO A 51 -19.14 -18.49 0.07
N SER A 52 -18.82 -18.30 -1.21
CA SER A 52 -18.26 -19.38 -2.04
C SER A 52 -16.74 -19.43 -1.82
N LEU A 53 -16.33 -19.44 -0.56
CA LEU A 53 -15.02 -19.96 -0.19
C LEU A 53 -15.19 -21.47 -0.23
N THR A 54 -14.89 -22.08 -1.38
CA THR A 54 -14.58 -23.51 -1.37
C THR A 54 -13.47 -23.68 -0.34
N PRO A 55 -13.66 -24.47 0.73
CA PRO A 55 -12.59 -24.73 1.68
C PRO A 55 -11.38 -25.17 0.87
N GLN A 56 -10.24 -24.49 1.00
CA GLN A 56 -9.01 -24.95 0.36
C GLN A 56 -8.78 -26.37 0.88
N SER A 57 -8.98 -27.35 0.01
CA SER A 57 -8.70 -28.74 0.29
C SER A 57 -7.18 -28.84 0.34
N GLN A 58 -6.63 -28.76 1.56
CA GLN A 58 -5.22 -28.89 1.92
C GLN A 58 -4.38 -27.62 1.65
N SER A 59 -3.80 -27.08 2.73
CA SER A 59 -2.71 -26.11 2.71
C SER A 59 -1.55 -26.67 3.51
N GLU A 60 -0.33 -26.31 3.13
CA GLU A 60 0.86 -26.58 3.93
C GLU A 60 1.25 -25.33 4.71
N ASP A 61 1.21 -25.46 6.03
CA ASP A 61 1.50 -24.41 6.97
C ASP A 61 2.84 -24.70 7.65
N SER A 62 3.70 -23.69 7.73
CA SER A 62 4.98 -23.80 8.42
C SER A 62 5.30 -22.53 9.21
N LEU A 63 5.89 -22.71 10.38
CA LEU A 63 6.42 -21.64 11.21
C LEU A 63 7.88 -21.94 11.51
N VAL A 64 8.78 -21.07 11.05
CA VAL A 64 10.22 -21.26 11.19
C VAL A 64 10.88 -20.00 11.73
N THR A 65 11.95 -20.18 12.51
CA THR A 65 12.85 -19.09 12.89
C THR A 65 14.03 -19.09 11.94
N LEU A 66 14.23 -18.00 11.21
CA LEU A 66 15.36 -17.81 10.31
C LEU A 66 16.66 -17.58 11.11
N ARG A 67 17.81 -17.70 10.43
CA ARG A 67 19.13 -17.57 11.06
C ARG A 67 19.37 -16.18 11.68
N ASP A 68 18.70 -15.15 11.18
CA ASP A 68 18.75 -13.78 11.68
C ASP A 68 17.75 -13.52 12.84
N GLY A 69 17.08 -14.57 13.33
CA GLY A 69 16.08 -14.49 14.38
C GLY A 69 14.68 -14.12 13.92
N THR A 70 14.47 -13.83 12.62
CA THR A 70 13.14 -13.51 12.08
C THR A 70 12.23 -14.72 12.17
N LEU A 71 11.03 -14.55 12.72
CA LEU A 71 9.97 -15.57 12.62
C LEU A 71 9.29 -15.44 11.26
N ARG A 72 9.13 -16.56 10.56
CA ARG A 72 8.39 -16.63 9.31
C ARG A 72 7.28 -17.67 9.43
N TYR A 73 6.04 -17.20 9.34
CA TYR A 73 4.88 -18.04 9.07
C TYR A 73 4.65 -18.08 7.56
N GLN A 74 4.44 -19.27 7.02
CA GLN A 74 4.15 -19.48 5.60
C GLN A 74 2.99 -20.46 5.44
N ARG A 75 2.06 -20.11 4.55
CA ARG A 75 0.96 -20.96 4.11
C ARG A 75 1.00 -21.07 2.60
N ILE A 76 0.92 -22.28 2.06
CA ILE A 76 0.89 -22.55 0.62
C ILE A 76 -0.31 -23.43 0.30
N ALA A 77 -1.15 -23.02 -0.65
CA ALA A 77 -2.23 -23.87 -1.16
C ALA A 77 -1.66 -25.01 -2.03
N SER A 78 -2.24 -26.21 -1.97
CA SER A 78 -1.69 -27.39 -2.67
C SER A 78 -1.49 -27.26 -4.19
N ASN A 79 -2.25 -26.38 -4.86
CA ASN A 79 -2.12 -26.07 -6.29
C ASN A 79 -1.81 -24.58 -6.52
N ALA A 80 -0.95 -24.00 -5.67
CA ALA A 80 -0.61 -22.59 -5.76
C ALA A 80 0.11 -22.27 -7.08
N ASP A 81 -0.49 -21.37 -7.87
CA ASP A 81 0.08 -20.78 -9.08
C ASP A 81 -0.11 -19.25 -9.03
N PRO A 82 0.69 -18.54 -8.19
CA PRO A 82 0.50 -17.12 -7.96
C PRO A 82 1.09 -16.26 -9.09
N SER A 83 0.29 -15.34 -9.62
CA SER A 83 0.74 -14.37 -10.63
C SER A 83 1.11 -13.00 -10.05
N LEU A 84 0.59 -12.68 -8.87
CA LEU A 84 0.75 -11.39 -8.19
C LEU A 84 1.16 -11.58 -6.73
N LEU A 85 2.20 -10.87 -6.30
CA LEU A 85 2.61 -10.74 -4.91
C LEU A 85 2.20 -9.38 -4.34
N ILE A 86 1.31 -9.36 -3.35
CA ILE A 86 0.97 -8.14 -2.60
C ILE A 86 1.88 -8.02 -1.38
N LEU A 87 2.51 -6.87 -1.18
CA LEU A 87 3.44 -6.62 -0.08
C LEU A 87 2.97 -5.47 0.82
N VAL A 88 3.03 -5.69 2.13
CA VAL A 88 2.59 -4.74 3.16
C VAL A 88 3.60 -4.69 4.30
N LEU A 89 3.99 -3.48 4.70
CA LEU A 89 4.73 -3.25 5.94
C LEU A 89 3.77 -2.81 7.05
N ASN A 90 3.89 -3.43 8.21
CA ASN A 90 3.12 -3.11 9.40
C ASN A 90 4.10 -2.90 10.57
N LYS A 91 3.96 -1.81 11.32
CA LYS A 91 4.74 -1.64 12.56
C LYS A 91 4.02 -2.30 13.72
N ASP A 92 2.75 -1.94 13.91
CA ASP A 92 1.90 -2.43 14.98
C ASP A 92 0.41 -2.25 14.60
N GLY A 93 -0.50 -2.42 15.57
CA GLY A 93 -1.93 -2.24 15.36
C GLY A 93 -2.35 -0.85 14.87
N LYS A 94 -1.55 0.19 15.13
CA LYS A 94 -1.83 1.57 14.66
C LYS A 94 -1.50 1.76 13.19
N SER A 95 -0.69 0.90 12.57
CA SER A 95 -0.37 1.01 11.14
C SER A 95 -1.58 0.80 10.23
N TRP A 96 -2.63 0.13 10.69
CA TRP A 96 -3.89 0.02 9.97
C TRP A 96 -4.70 1.31 9.96
N SER A 97 -4.31 2.26 10.83
CA SER A 97 -4.97 3.55 11.08
C SER A 97 -6.42 3.37 11.52
N SER A 98 -7.26 4.38 11.29
CA SER A 98 -8.68 4.39 11.64
C SER A 98 -9.54 4.65 10.40
N ASP A 99 -10.81 4.27 10.50
CA ASP A 99 -11.81 4.52 9.46
C ASP A 99 -12.29 5.98 9.47
N PHE A 100 -13.24 6.32 8.60
CA PHE A 100 -13.73 7.71 8.47
C PHE A 100 -14.42 8.23 9.76
N ARG A 101 -14.81 7.34 10.68
CA ARG A 101 -15.39 7.67 11.99
C ARG A 101 -14.37 7.60 13.13
N SER A 102 -13.08 7.55 12.80
CA SER A 102 -11.99 7.36 13.76
C SER A 102 -12.08 6.03 14.54
N THR A 103 -12.72 5.02 13.95
CA THR A 103 -12.75 3.66 14.51
C THR A 103 -11.46 2.93 14.11
N PRO A 104 -10.71 2.32 15.04
CA PRO A 104 -9.50 1.59 14.72
C PRO A 104 -9.76 0.49 13.68
N ARG A 105 -8.92 0.45 12.65
CA ARG A 105 -8.91 -0.61 11.64
C ARG A 105 -7.98 -1.75 12.04
N SER A 106 -8.11 -2.84 11.31
CA SER A 106 -7.34 -4.07 11.48
C SER A 106 -6.93 -4.63 10.11
N LEU A 107 -6.15 -5.71 10.12
CA LEU A 107 -5.87 -6.46 8.90
C LEU A 107 -7.17 -6.90 8.20
N TYR A 108 -8.25 -7.21 8.92
CA TYR A 108 -9.51 -7.62 8.29
C TYR A 108 -10.05 -6.55 7.33
N ASP A 109 -9.98 -5.28 7.72
CA ASP A 109 -10.42 -4.15 6.89
C ASP A 109 -9.53 -3.96 5.65
N PHE A 110 -8.25 -4.30 5.77
CA PHE A 110 -7.32 -4.34 4.65
C PHE A 110 -7.59 -5.52 3.73
N LEU A 111 -7.91 -6.71 4.27
CA LEU A 111 -8.29 -7.87 3.46
C LEU A 111 -9.56 -7.59 2.66
N ASP A 112 -10.57 -6.94 3.26
CA ASP A 112 -11.76 -6.51 2.52
C ASP A 112 -11.44 -5.50 1.43
N LEU A 113 -10.43 -4.65 1.64
CA LEU A 113 -10.00 -3.70 0.62
C LEU A 113 -9.47 -4.45 -0.60
N LEU A 114 -8.62 -5.46 -0.39
CA LEU A 114 -8.12 -6.33 -1.45
C LEU A 114 -9.26 -7.06 -2.15
N ALA A 115 -10.21 -7.54 -1.37
CA ALA A 115 -11.37 -8.28 -1.85
C ALA A 115 -12.16 -7.45 -2.89
N VAL A 116 -12.34 -6.14 -2.67
CA VAL A 116 -13.13 -5.31 -3.60
C VAL A 116 -12.38 -4.85 -4.85
N THR A 117 -11.10 -5.19 -5.00
CA THR A 117 -10.28 -4.76 -6.16
C THR A 117 -10.63 -5.48 -7.46
N GLY A 118 -11.36 -6.59 -7.39
CA GLY A 118 -11.66 -7.46 -8.54
C GLY A 118 -10.51 -8.41 -8.89
N LEU A 119 -9.50 -8.54 -8.03
CA LEU A 119 -8.45 -9.54 -8.17
C LEU A 119 -8.99 -10.95 -7.89
N ASN A 120 -8.49 -11.94 -8.64
CA ASN A 120 -8.66 -13.33 -8.26
C ASN A 120 -7.71 -13.68 -7.12
N ILE A 121 -8.21 -13.64 -5.89
CA ILE A 121 -7.40 -13.86 -4.68
C ILE A 121 -6.71 -15.24 -4.67
N SER A 122 -7.26 -16.24 -5.37
CA SER A 122 -6.64 -17.57 -5.46
C SER A 122 -5.36 -17.62 -6.28
N THR A 123 -5.01 -16.55 -6.99
CA THR A 123 -3.74 -16.41 -7.74
C THR A 123 -2.84 -15.33 -7.13
N VAL A 124 -3.12 -14.93 -5.88
CA VAL A 124 -2.39 -13.87 -5.17
C VAL A 124 -1.57 -14.47 -4.05
N SER A 125 -0.30 -14.09 -3.99
CA SER A 125 0.58 -14.22 -2.83
C SER A 125 0.47 -12.98 -1.95
N LEU A 126 0.46 -13.14 -0.62
CA LEU A 126 0.46 -12.04 0.34
C LEU A 126 1.71 -12.11 1.23
N GLY A 127 2.57 -11.09 1.14
CA GLY A 127 3.74 -10.91 1.99
C GLY A 127 3.52 -9.77 2.99
N ILE A 128 3.68 -10.04 4.29
CA ILE A 128 3.55 -9.03 5.34
C ILE A 128 4.78 -9.05 6.23
N TRP A 129 5.35 -7.89 6.53
CA TRP A 129 6.34 -7.74 7.60
C TRP A 129 5.73 -7.00 8.79
N THR A 130 5.86 -7.54 10.00
CA THR A 130 5.39 -6.87 11.22
C THR A 130 6.42 -6.77 12.33
N ALA A 131 6.49 -5.60 12.98
CA ALA A 131 7.30 -5.42 14.18
C ALA A 131 6.57 -5.82 15.49
N SER A 132 5.29 -6.16 15.41
CA SER A 132 4.47 -6.50 16.58
C SER A 132 4.20 -8.00 16.65
N SER A 133 4.60 -8.64 17.75
CA SER A 133 4.33 -10.06 17.99
C SER A 133 2.83 -10.35 18.14
N GLU A 134 2.05 -9.38 18.63
CA GLU A 134 0.59 -9.47 18.68
C GLU A 134 -0.02 -9.46 17.28
N GLN A 135 0.39 -8.51 16.44
CA GLN A 135 -0.06 -8.46 15.05
C GLN A 135 0.33 -9.74 14.30
N PHE A 136 1.54 -10.26 14.50
CA PHE A 136 1.98 -11.51 13.90
C PHE A 136 1.00 -12.67 14.15
N ARG A 137 0.58 -12.86 15.41
CA ARG A 137 -0.40 -13.90 15.78
C ARG A 137 -1.79 -13.62 15.18
N ASN A 138 -2.24 -12.37 15.23
CA ASN A 138 -3.55 -11.99 14.70
C ASN A 138 -3.61 -12.18 13.18
N MET A 139 -2.51 -11.88 12.48
CA MET A 139 -2.43 -12.00 11.02
C MET A 139 -2.51 -13.45 10.57
N GLN A 140 -1.88 -14.39 11.28
CA GLN A 140 -1.96 -15.83 10.97
C GLN A 140 -3.41 -16.32 10.88
N VAL A 141 -4.28 -15.86 11.78
CA VAL A 141 -5.71 -16.24 11.78
C VAL A 141 -6.51 -15.45 10.74
N ALA A 142 -6.21 -14.18 10.55
CA ALA A 142 -6.98 -13.31 9.67
C ALA A 142 -6.86 -13.71 8.19
N VAL A 143 -5.67 -14.14 7.76
CA VAL A 143 -5.39 -14.50 6.36
C VAL A 143 -6.13 -15.77 5.90
N ASP A 144 -6.69 -16.57 6.81
CA ASP A 144 -7.55 -17.73 6.49
C ASP A 144 -8.91 -17.35 5.92
N ARG A 145 -9.30 -16.07 6.03
CA ARG A 145 -10.56 -15.55 5.48
C ARG A 145 -10.58 -15.49 3.96
N LEU A 146 -9.41 -15.46 3.34
CA LEU A 146 -9.24 -15.25 1.91
C LEU A 146 -8.38 -16.37 1.32
N PRO A 147 -8.73 -16.90 0.13
CA PRO A 147 -8.13 -18.11 -0.41
C PRO A 147 -6.81 -17.80 -1.14
N PHE A 148 -5.88 -17.06 -0.51
CA PHE A 148 -4.59 -16.74 -1.11
C PHE A 148 -3.86 -18.00 -1.57
N ALA A 149 -3.17 -17.91 -2.71
CA ALA A 149 -2.29 -18.97 -3.21
C ALA A 149 -1.14 -19.23 -2.24
N ARG A 150 -0.56 -18.14 -1.72
CA ARG A 150 0.56 -18.16 -0.79
C ARG A 150 0.44 -17.03 0.20
N VAL A 151 0.82 -17.27 1.45
CA VAL A 151 0.95 -16.24 2.48
C VAL A 151 2.32 -16.39 3.12
N ALA A 152 3.02 -15.27 3.32
CA ALA A 152 4.26 -15.21 4.06
C ALA A 152 4.22 -14.02 5.04
N ILE A 153 4.21 -14.30 6.33
CA ILE A 153 4.21 -13.28 7.39
C ILE A 153 5.57 -13.37 8.09
N TYR A 154 6.28 -12.26 8.15
CA TYR A 154 7.57 -12.12 8.80
C TYR A 154 7.42 -11.26 10.05
N HIS A 155 8.05 -11.68 11.14
CA HIS A 155 8.10 -10.91 12.37
C HIS A 155 9.53 -10.78 12.88
N GLN A 156 9.88 -9.54 13.18
CA GLN A 156 11.06 -9.19 13.95
C GLN A 156 10.76 -7.92 14.74
N GLU A 157 11.09 -7.89 16.03
CA GLU A 157 10.88 -6.70 16.86
C GLU A 157 11.65 -5.49 16.31
N ASP A 158 11.03 -4.31 16.45
CA ASP A 158 11.67 -3.05 16.10
C ASP A 158 12.73 -2.71 17.16
N THR A 159 13.98 -3.00 16.87
CA THR A 159 15.12 -2.68 17.76
C THR A 159 15.59 -1.24 17.61
N SER A 160 14.95 -0.42 16.74
CA SER A 160 15.33 0.98 16.58
C SER A 160 14.61 1.84 17.62
N GLU A 161 15.37 2.56 18.46
CA GLU A 161 14.82 3.61 19.31
C GLU A 161 14.16 4.65 18.39
N GLY A 162 12.82 4.62 18.33
CA GLY A 162 12.06 5.45 17.42
C GLY A 162 12.40 6.93 17.63
N ALA A 163 12.89 7.60 16.59
CA ALA A 163 13.05 9.04 16.60
C ALA A 163 11.69 9.67 16.97
N ALA A 164 11.67 10.47 18.03
CA ALA A 164 10.47 11.14 18.53
C ALA A 164 9.73 11.89 17.41
N TYR A 165 8.40 11.88 17.46
CA TYR A 165 7.50 12.49 16.47
C TYR A 165 7.84 13.97 16.16
N GLU A 166 8.36 14.69 17.15
CA GLU A 166 8.76 16.11 17.08
C GLU A 166 9.91 16.38 16.10
N ASN A 167 10.73 15.37 15.76
CA ASN A 167 11.88 15.53 14.85
C ASN A 167 11.56 15.25 13.38
N ARG A 168 10.29 15.00 13.02
CA ARG A 168 9.84 14.60 11.67
C ARG A 168 10.07 15.64 10.57
N HIS A 169 10.36 16.90 10.92
CA HIS A 169 10.55 18.01 9.97
C HIS A 169 12.02 18.32 9.71
N ASN A 170 12.97 17.63 10.35
CA ASN A 170 14.39 17.80 10.07
C ASN A 170 14.81 16.90 8.88
N PRO A 171 15.40 17.46 7.80
CA PRO A 171 15.79 16.72 6.60
C PRO A 171 16.66 15.48 6.85
N GLN A 172 17.57 15.53 7.84
CA GLN A 172 18.44 14.39 8.16
C GLN A 172 17.65 13.22 8.78
N PHE A 173 16.67 13.52 9.63
CA PHE A 173 15.77 12.51 10.19
C PHE A 173 14.81 11.96 9.13
N GLN A 174 14.43 12.79 8.16
CA GLN A 174 13.63 12.34 7.01
C GLN A 174 14.42 11.33 6.15
N LEU A 175 15.69 11.60 5.85
CA LEU A 175 16.55 10.68 5.08
C LEU A 175 16.79 9.36 5.85
N ALA A 176 17.14 9.43 7.14
CA ALA A 176 17.33 8.23 7.96
C ALA A 176 16.07 7.36 8.02
N ARG A 177 14.89 7.98 8.19
CA ARG A 177 13.59 7.29 8.18
C ARG A 177 13.33 6.61 6.84
N ARG A 178 13.53 7.30 5.72
CA ARG A 178 13.32 6.74 4.38
C ARG A 178 14.34 5.66 4.03
N SER A 179 15.58 5.80 4.50
CA SER A 179 16.60 4.76 4.41
C SER A 179 16.18 3.48 5.13
N GLY A 180 15.68 3.60 6.37
CA GLY A 180 15.14 2.48 7.13
C GLY A 180 13.96 1.81 6.44
N LEU A 181 13.02 2.61 5.92
CA LEU A 181 11.87 2.11 5.18
C LEU A 181 12.27 1.39 3.88
N ALA A 182 13.22 1.92 3.12
CA ALA A 182 13.76 1.28 1.92
C ALA A 182 14.39 -0.09 2.24
N LYS A 183 15.17 -0.19 3.33
CA LYS A 183 15.76 -1.46 3.79
C LYS A 183 14.68 -2.47 4.17
N LEU A 184 13.62 -2.06 4.86
CA LEU A 184 12.50 -2.92 5.21
C LEU A 184 11.73 -3.39 3.96
N ARG A 185 11.46 -2.48 3.00
CA ARG A 185 10.81 -2.85 1.74
C ARG A 185 11.64 -3.86 0.96
N ASN A 186 12.95 -3.61 0.83
CA ASN A 186 13.87 -4.56 0.18
C ASN A 186 13.86 -5.91 0.89
N ARG A 187 13.93 -5.93 2.21
CA ARG A 187 13.97 -7.18 2.97
C ARG A 187 12.70 -8.01 2.78
N LEU A 188 11.52 -7.39 2.88
CA LEU A 188 10.27 -8.09 2.63
C LEU A 188 10.16 -8.57 1.17
N MET A 189 10.43 -7.68 0.21
CA MET A 189 10.35 -8.00 -1.23
C MET A 189 11.27 -9.15 -1.61
N LEU A 190 12.54 -9.09 -1.22
CA LEU A 190 13.53 -10.12 -1.56
C LEU A 190 13.29 -11.42 -0.80
N SER A 191 12.65 -11.38 0.38
CA SER A 191 12.34 -12.59 1.15
C SER A 191 11.06 -13.28 0.69
N ALA A 192 10.09 -12.53 0.17
CA ALA A 192 8.76 -13.03 -0.18
C ALA A 192 8.59 -13.35 -1.67
N LEU A 193 9.29 -12.66 -2.56
CA LEU A 193 9.22 -12.89 -4.01
C LEU A 193 9.76 -14.28 -4.38
N GLN A 194 8.98 -15.02 -5.17
CA GLN A 194 9.36 -16.32 -5.71
C GLN A 194 9.17 -16.31 -7.23
N ASP A 195 8.08 -16.91 -7.70
CA ASP A 195 7.71 -17.14 -9.10
C ASP A 195 6.69 -16.14 -9.66
N GLU A 196 6.20 -15.20 -8.84
CA GLU A 196 5.20 -14.22 -9.27
C GLU A 196 5.70 -13.33 -10.42
N GLU A 197 4.80 -12.89 -11.29
CA GLU A 197 5.11 -12.01 -12.43
C GLU A 197 5.14 -10.53 -12.02
N HIS A 198 4.32 -10.17 -11.03
CA HIS A 198 4.12 -8.80 -10.58
C HIS A 198 4.14 -8.71 -9.06
N ILE A 199 4.53 -7.53 -8.57
CA ILE A 199 4.53 -7.15 -7.16
C ILE A 199 3.67 -5.91 -7.01
N LEU A 200 2.72 -5.91 -6.09
CA LEU A 200 1.92 -4.74 -5.72
C LEU A 200 2.22 -4.37 -4.27
N TRP A 201 2.93 -3.26 -4.10
CA TRP A 201 3.06 -2.61 -2.81
C TRP A 201 1.80 -1.84 -2.47
N LEU A 202 1.32 -2.01 -1.24
CA LEU A 202 0.18 -1.28 -0.70
C LEU A 202 0.47 -0.89 0.75
N ASP A 203 0.39 0.40 1.05
CA ASP A 203 0.57 0.86 2.43
C ASP A 203 -0.61 0.39 3.32
N ALA A 204 -0.34 0.12 4.59
CA ALA A 204 -1.31 -0.48 5.52
C ALA A 204 -2.49 0.46 5.88
N ASP A 205 -2.28 1.77 5.71
CA ASP A 205 -3.21 2.87 5.98
C ASP A 205 -3.96 3.32 4.70
N VAL A 206 -3.92 2.53 3.62
CA VAL A 206 -4.88 2.69 2.53
C VAL A 206 -6.26 2.19 2.97
N VAL A 207 -7.28 3.04 2.79
CA VAL A 207 -8.67 2.76 3.17
C VAL A 207 -9.57 2.54 1.96
N GLU A 208 -9.17 3.00 0.79
CA GLU A 208 -9.99 2.89 -0.41
C GLU A 208 -9.13 2.77 -1.66
N LEU A 209 -9.63 1.97 -2.59
CA LEU A 209 -9.08 1.76 -3.91
C LEU A 209 -10.23 1.92 -4.90
N SER A 210 -10.02 2.76 -5.91
CA SER A 210 -10.97 2.90 -7.00
C SER A 210 -11.22 1.54 -7.70
N PRO A 211 -12.45 1.25 -8.15
CA PRO A 211 -12.75 0.00 -8.82
C PRO A 211 -11.85 -0.26 -10.03
N GLY A 212 -11.34 -1.48 -10.15
CA GLY A 212 -10.54 -1.90 -11.30
C GLY A 212 -9.10 -1.37 -11.32
N ILE A 213 -8.65 -0.61 -10.32
CA ILE A 213 -7.29 -0.06 -10.28
C ILE A 213 -6.21 -1.13 -10.48
N ALA A 214 -6.22 -2.20 -9.68
CA ALA A 214 -5.21 -3.26 -9.76
C ALA A 214 -5.27 -4.04 -11.09
N PRO A 215 -6.45 -4.49 -11.59
CA PRO A 215 -6.57 -5.05 -12.94
C PRO A 215 -6.07 -4.12 -14.04
N THR A 216 -6.34 -2.81 -13.97
CA THR A 216 -5.86 -1.83 -14.95
C THR A 216 -4.34 -1.71 -14.92
N MET A 217 -3.72 -1.61 -13.73
CA MET A 217 -2.25 -1.58 -13.60
C MET A 217 -1.62 -2.85 -14.20
N LEU A 218 -2.14 -4.03 -13.86
CA LEU A 218 -1.66 -5.31 -14.38
C LEU A 218 -1.79 -5.39 -15.90
N LYS A 219 -2.92 -4.95 -16.46
CA LYS A 219 -3.14 -4.93 -17.91
C LYS A 219 -2.13 -4.02 -18.62
N HIS A 220 -1.90 -2.82 -18.12
CA HIS A 220 -0.91 -1.91 -18.71
C HIS A 220 0.50 -2.47 -18.62
N SER A 221 0.88 -3.02 -17.45
CA SER A 221 2.16 -3.68 -17.29
C SER A 221 2.32 -4.88 -18.23
N ALA A 222 1.31 -5.71 -18.44
CA ALA A 222 1.42 -6.83 -19.38
C ALA A 222 1.50 -6.41 -20.86
N SER A 223 0.86 -5.29 -21.23
CA SER A 223 0.70 -4.89 -22.64
C SER A 223 1.75 -3.91 -23.16
N ILE A 224 2.37 -3.10 -22.29
CA ILE A 224 3.30 -2.05 -22.70
C ILE A 224 4.69 -2.45 -22.23
N ALA A 225 5.57 -2.88 -23.13
CA ALA A 225 6.88 -3.44 -22.79
C ALA A 225 7.69 -2.57 -21.80
N ASN A 226 7.62 -1.24 -21.88
CA ASN A 226 8.34 -0.35 -20.98
C ASN A 226 7.60 0.03 -19.68
N ALA A 227 6.34 -0.37 -19.46
CA ALA A 227 5.56 0.01 -18.28
C ALA A 227 5.73 -0.99 -17.12
N GLY A 228 6.96 -1.14 -16.63
CA GLY A 228 7.25 -2.07 -15.55
C GLY A 228 6.97 -1.55 -14.15
N ILE A 229 6.84 -0.23 -13.97
CA ILE A 229 6.55 0.40 -12.68
C ILE A 229 5.35 1.34 -12.84
N ILE A 230 4.28 1.11 -12.10
CA ILE A 230 3.04 1.88 -12.22
C ILE A 230 2.55 2.27 -10.83
N THR A 231 2.17 3.53 -10.63
CA THR A 231 1.50 4.03 -9.43
C THR A 231 0.14 4.66 -9.80
N ALA A 232 -0.58 5.18 -8.82
CA ALA A 232 -1.84 5.89 -9.01
C ALA A 232 -1.91 7.12 -8.11
N MET A 233 -2.85 8.02 -8.41
CA MET A 233 -3.11 9.16 -7.54
C MET A 233 -3.50 8.68 -6.14
N CYS A 234 -2.92 9.29 -5.12
CA CYS A 234 -3.32 9.09 -3.74
C CYS A 234 -3.84 10.40 -3.16
N HIS A 235 -5.08 10.38 -2.67
CA HIS A 235 -5.69 11.52 -2.00
C HIS A 235 -6.03 11.22 -0.55
N GLN A 236 -6.33 12.27 0.19
CA GLN A 236 -6.91 12.29 1.52
C GLN A 236 -8.06 13.31 1.50
N ASN A 237 -8.99 13.28 2.45
CA ASN A 237 -10.24 14.06 2.38
C ASN A 237 -10.07 15.54 1.95
N GLU A 238 -9.07 16.25 2.49
CA GLU A 238 -8.80 17.66 2.18
C GLU A 238 -7.49 17.86 1.38
N MET A 239 -6.92 16.79 0.82
CA MET A 239 -5.65 16.83 0.11
C MET A 239 -5.68 15.95 -1.14
N ASP A 240 -5.80 16.59 -2.30
CA ASP A 240 -5.84 15.91 -3.62
C ASP A 240 -4.56 15.12 -3.93
N ASN A 241 -3.41 15.50 -3.33
CA ASN A 241 -2.14 14.78 -3.47
C ASN A 241 -1.49 14.51 -2.12
N TYR A 242 -1.83 13.37 -1.55
CA TYR A 242 -1.20 12.84 -0.35
C TYR A 242 0.23 12.36 -0.62
N ASP A 243 0.42 11.58 -1.69
CA ASP A 243 1.73 11.02 -2.05
C ASP A 243 2.53 11.96 -2.97
N LYS A 244 3.27 12.89 -2.33
CA LYS A 244 4.13 13.85 -3.03
C LYS A 244 5.45 13.26 -3.56
N ASN A 245 5.65 11.94 -3.50
CA ASN A 245 6.84 11.30 -4.09
C ASN A 245 6.62 10.98 -5.58
N ALA A 246 5.38 10.99 -6.07
CA ALA A 246 5.08 10.80 -7.48
C ALA A 246 5.12 12.14 -8.24
N TRP A 247 6.11 12.31 -9.13
CA TRP A 247 6.30 13.54 -9.90
C TRP A 247 7.05 13.31 -11.21
N LYS A 248 6.91 14.28 -12.10
CA LYS A 248 7.67 14.40 -13.36
C LYS A 248 8.40 15.74 -13.38
N LEU A 249 9.58 15.78 -13.98
CA LEU A 249 10.33 17.01 -14.22
C LEU A 249 9.95 17.63 -15.55
N ALA A 250 9.97 18.97 -15.59
CA ALA A 250 9.89 19.71 -16.84
C ALA A 250 11.13 19.47 -17.72
N SER A 251 12.30 19.30 -17.09
CA SER A 251 13.61 19.11 -17.74
C SER A 251 14.33 17.88 -17.14
N PRO A 252 14.38 16.73 -17.85
CA PRO A 252 15.02 15.50 -17.35
C PRO A 252 16.54 15.64 -17.12
N GLU A 253 17.18 16.60 -17.80
CA GLU A 253 18.62 16.91 -17.65
C GLU A 253 19.03 17.27 -16.22
N LEU A 254 18.07 17.68 -15.37
CA LEU A 254 18.29 17.97 -13.94
C LEU A 254 18.62 16.72 -13.11
N LEU A 255 18.43 15.51 -13.66
CA LEU A 255 18.86 14.24 -13.04
C LEU A 255 20.24 13.77 -13.55
N GLY A 256 20.92 14.59 -14.35
CA GLY A 256 22.26 14.30 -14.88
C GLY A 256 23.38 14.51 -13.85
N SER A 257 24.61 14.41 -14.35
CA SER A 257 25.79 14.80 -13.56
C SER A 257 25.85 16.32 -13.44
N VAL A 258 26.11 16.81 -12.23
CA VAL A 258 26.14 18.23 -11.88
C VAL A 258 27.45 18.50 -11.14
N PRO A 259 28.17 19.60 -11.46
CA PRO A 259 29.33 20.05 -10.69
C PRO A 259 28.97 20.28 -9.20
N ASP A 260 29.93 20.03 -8.31
CA ASP A 260 29.68 20.08 -6.86
C ASP A 260 29.24 21.48 -6.36
N ASP A 261 29.78 22.53 -6.96
CA ASP A 261 29.45 23.94 -6.66
C ASP A 261 28.06 24.36 -7.16
N GLU A 262 27.52 23.66 -8.17
CA GLU A 262 26.18 23.93 -8.72
C GLU A 262 25.08 23.02 -8.13
N ARG A 263 25.46 22.08 -7.27
CA ARG A 263 24.58 21.03 -6.75
C ARG A 263 23.36 21.59 -6.02
N GLU A 264 23.56 22.53 -5.09
CA GLU A 264 22.49 23.11 -4.29
C GLU A 264 21.47 23.86 -5.17
N ALA A 265 21.95 24.68 -6.10
CA ALA A 265 21.12 25.40 -7.05
C ALA A 265 20.32 24.45 -7.95
N THR A 266 20.94 23.36 -8.39
CA THR A 266 20.28 22.34 -9.22
C THR A 266 19.20 21.60 -8.45
N VAL A 267 19.46 21.22 -7.19
CA VAL A 267 18.43 20.61 -6.32
C VAL A 267 17.26 21.56 -6.09
N ALA A 268 17.53 22.83 -5.82
CA ALA A 268 16.48 23.83 -5.65
C ALA A 268 15.62 23.97 -6.92
N LYS A 269 16.26 24.02 -8.09
CA LYS A 269 15.57 24.06 -9.39
C LYS A 269 14.76 22.78 -9.66
N LEU A 270 15.32 21.61 -9.34
CA LEU A 270 14.63 20.33 -9.47
C LEU A 270 13.36 20.32 -8.63
N VAL A 271 13.46 20.68 -7.34
CA VAL A 271 12.32 20.73 -6.42
C VAL A 271 11.25 21.72 -6.92
N ALA A 272 11.66 22.89 -7.41
CA ALA A 272 10.75 23.92 -7.89
C ALA A 272 10.04 23.57 -9.21
N THR A 273 10.58 22.65 -10.02
CA THR A 273 10.07 22.33 -11.36
C THR A 273 9.34 20.98 -11.44
N ARG A 274 9.08 20.34 -10.29
CA ARG A 274 8.27 19.12 -10.20
C ARG A 274 6.83 19.41 -10.55
N VAL A 275 6.30 18.61 -11.47
CA VAL A 275 4.87 18.54 -11.77
C VAL A 275 4.31 17.29 -11.11
N PHE A 276 3.28 17.44 -10.29
CA PHE A 276 2.72 16.35 -9.48
C PHE A 276 1.50 15.70 -10.14
N VAL A 277 1.14 14.50 -9.65
CA VAL A 277 0.12 13.63 -10.24
C VAL A 277 -1.20 14.33 -10.58
N PRO A 278 -1.86 15.14 -9.71
CA PRO A 278 -3.16 15.72 -10.06
C PRO A 278 -3.13 16.63 -11.28
N GLU A 279 -2.00 17.30 -11.53
CA GLU A 279 -1.80 18.10 -12.73
C GLU A 279 -1.52 17.22 -13.94
N LEU A 280 -0.66 16.22 -13.79
CA LEU A 280 -0.24 15.30 -14.86
C LEU A 280 -1.41 14.50 -15.45
N ILE A 281 -2.38 14.10 -14.62
CA ILE A 281 -3.52 13.28 -15.06
C ILE A 281 -4.77 14.10 -15.38
N ARG A 282 -4.72 15.43 -15.24
CA ARG A 282 -5.88 16.30 -15.44
C ARG A 282 -6.43 16.15 -16.87
N GLY A 283 -7.70 15.78 -16.98
CA GLY A 283 -8.38 15.60 -18.27
C GLY A 283 -8.03 14.31 -19.01
N THR A 284 -7.25 13.41 -18.40
CA THR A 284 -7.02 12.05 -18.94
C THR A 284 -8.22 11.13 -18.65
N ASN A 285 -8.27 9.98 -19.31
CA ASN A 285 -9.29 8.95 -19.08
C ASN A 285 -8.72 7.73 -18.32
N ASP A 286 -9.58 6.83 -17.86
CA ASP A 286 -9.22 5.66 -17.03
C ASP A 286 -8.29 4.65 -17.73
N SER A 287 -8.13 4.73 -19.04
CA SER A 287 -7.19 3.88 -19.81
C SER A 287 -5.85 4.56 -20.08
N ALA A 288 -5.66 5.80 -19.63
CA ALA A 288 -4.43 6.54 -19.84
C ALA A 288 -3.37 6.14 -18.81
N ILE A 289 -2.11 6.16 -19.24
CA ILE A 289 -0.95 6.16 -18.35
C ILE A 289 -0.04 7.33 -18.71
N VAL A 290 0.51 7.99 -17.71
CA VAL A 290 1.38 9.18 -17.89
C VAL A 290 2.77 8.86 -17.34
N PRO A 291 3.86 9.09 -18.10
CA PRO A 291 5.21 8.78 -17.63
C PRO A 291 5.63 9.66 -16.45
N LEU A 292 6.41 9.08 -15.53
CA LEU A 292 6.94 9.73 -14.33
C LEU A 292 8.46 9.59 -14.23
N ASP A 293 9.10 10.55 -13.57
CA ASP A 293 10.53 10.49 -13.21
C ASP A 293 10.74 9.96 -11.78
N SER A 294 9.66 9.94 -10.99
CA SER A 294 9.64 9.47 -9.60
C SER A 294 8.25 8.96 -9.25
N VAL A 295 8.17 7.90 -8.45
CA VAL A 295 6.90 7.24 -8.08
C VAL A 295 6.62 7.31 -6.58
N GLY A 296 5.32 7.22 -6.29
CA GLY A 296 4.78 7.06 -4.95
C GLY A 296 4.92 5.63 -4.42
N GLY A 297 4.70 5.48 -3.12
CA GLY A 297 4.72 4.20 -2.41
C GLY A 297 3.35 3.72 -1.95
N THR A 298 2.33 4.59 -1.94
CA THR A 298 1.01 4.24 -1.36
C THR A 298 0.35 3.07 -2.06
N ILE A 299 0.37 3.08 -3.40
CA ILE A 299 0.08 1.92 -4.24
C ILE A 299 1.08 1.91 -5.40
N LEU A 300 1.81 0.80 -5.55
CA LEU A 300 2.90 0.71 -6.51
C LEU A 300 3.01 -0.71 -7.06
N LEU A 301 2.73 -0.86 -8.36
CA LEU A 301 2.96 -2.08 -9.11
C LEU A 301 4.39 -2.07 -9.67
N ILE A 302 5.10 -3.18 -9.53
CA ILE A 302 6.43 -3.43 -10.08
C ILE A 302 6.41 -4.79 -10.76
N ARG A 303 6.93 -4.90 -11.98
CA ARG A 303 7.21 -6.22 -12.58
C ARG A 303 8.29 -6.94 -11.81
N ALA A 304 8.04 -8.18 -11.42
CA ALA A 304 8.99 -8.99 -10.69
C ALA A 304 10.31 -9.20 -11.47
N GLY A 305 10.24 -9.20 -12.82
CA GLY A 305 11.43 -9.23 -13.67
C GLY A 305 12.43 -8.10 -13.42
N LEU A 306 11.98 -6.89 -13.03
CA LEU A 306 12.87 -5.78 -12.69
C LEU A 306 13.63 -6.05 -11.39
N VAL A 307 12.95 -6.62 -10.39
CA VAL A 307 13.59 -7.01 -9.12
C VAL A 307 14.61 -8.11 -9.36
N ARG A 308 14.31 -9.08 -10.23
CA ARG A 308 15.24 -10.14 -10.63
C ARG A 308 16.45 -9.62 -11.43
N GLN A 309 16.32 -8.48 -12.11
CA GLN A 309 17.42 -7.76 -12.74
C GLN A 309 18.27 -6.93 -11.74
N GLY A 310 17.87 -6.85 -10.46
CA GLY A 310 18.59 -6.15 -9.41
C GLY A 310 17.95 -4.84 -8.93
N LEU A 311 16.74 -4.50 -9.40
CA LEU A 311 16.02 -3.33 -8.91
C LEU A 311 15.70 -3.47 -7.41
N THR A 312 16.08 -2.45 -6.63
CA THR A 312 15.79 -2.34 -5.20
C THR A 312 15.34 -0.92 -4.86
N PHE A 313 14.66 -0.75 -3.73
CA PHE A 313 14.43 0.57 -3.14
C PHE A 313 15.75 1.12 -2.62
N PRO A 314 16.27 2.23 -3.14
CA PRO A 314 17.55 2.74 -2.68
C PRO A 314 17.45 3.22 -1.24
N HIS A 315 18.39 2.81 -0.40
CA HIS A 315 18.42 3.21 1.01
C HIS A 315 19.24 4.48 1.26
N TYR A 316 19.71 5.11 0.20
CA TYR A 316 20.42 6.38 0.18
C TYR A 316 19.98 7.14 -1.07
N ASN A 317 20.34 8.41 -1.17
CA ASN A 317 20.09 9.20 -2.35
C ASN A 317 20.99 8.75 -3.50
N ILE A 318 20.42 8.17 -4.56
CA ILE A 318 21.23 7.59 -5.65
C ILE A 318 21.59 8.58 -6.75
N VAL A 319 20.82 9.66 -6.90
CA VAL A 319 21.06 10.65 -7.94
C VAL A 319 22.27 11.46 -7.56
N GLY A 320 23.30 11.41 -8.41
CA GLY A 320 24.56 12.12 -8.15
C GLY A 320 25.57 11.40 -7.27
N THR A 321 25.31 10.15 -6.88
CA THR A 321 26.27 9.37 -6.09
C THR A 321 27.56 9.17 -6.85
N THR A 322 28.69 9.39 -6.16
CA THR A 322 30.04 9.12 -6.65
C THR A 322 30.75 8.13 -5.73
N TRP A 323 32.02 7.80 -6.01
CA TRP A 323 32.83 6.98 -5.12
C TRP A 323 33.12 7.63 -3.77
N GLY A 324 33.15 8.97 -3.72
CA GLY A 324 33.50 9.73 -2.52
C GLY A 324 32.30 10.28 -1.73
N GLU A 325 31.14 10.41 -2.38
CA GLU A 325 29.99 11.11 -1.82
C GLU A 325 28.65 10.43 -2.12
N THR A 326 27.75 10.47 -1.15
CA THR A 326 26.35 10.07 -1.35
C THR A 326 25.63 11.13 -2.20
N GLY A 327 24.72 10.70 -3.06
CA GLY A 327 23.91 11.60 -3.86
C GLY A 327 23.03 12.55 -3.06
N TRP A 328 22.37 13.45 -3.77
CA TRP A 328 21.57 14.54 -3.17
C TRP A 328 20.07 14.25 -3.14
N ILE A 329 19.57 13.33 -3.99
CA ILE A 329 18.15 12.96 -4.02
C ILE A 329 17.94 11.51 -4.49
N GLY A 330 16.70 11.01 -4.39
CA GLY A 330 16.31 9.71 -4.90
C GLY A 330 16.52 8.59 -3.89
N VAL A 331 16.11 8.80 -2.63
CA VAL A 331 15.97 7.71 -1.66
C VAL A 331 14.62 7.01 -1.82
N GLU A 332 14.57 5.72 -1.52
CA GLU A 332 13.37 4.90 -1.41
C GLU A 332 12.52 4.89 -2.71
N THR A 333 11.27 5.34 -2.75
CA THR A 333 10.46 5.28 -3.98
C THR A 333 10.89 6.34 -4.98
N GLU A 334 11.42 7.48 -4.51
CA GLU A 334 11.86 8.56 -5.39
C GLU A 334 13.07 8.15 -6.25
N GLY A 335 13.90 7.22 -5.76
CA GLY A 335 15.03 6.70 -6.51
C GLY A 335 14.68 5.55 -7.45
N LEU A 336 13.46 4.99 -7.38
CA LEU A 336 13.16 3.73 -8.05
C LEU A 336 13.20 3.86 -9.57
N CYS A 337 12.62 4.93 -10.12
CA CYS A 337 12.60 5.18 -11.57
C CYS A 337 13.98 5.50 -12.12
N TYR A 338 14.78 6.26 -11.37
CA TYR A 338 16.16 6.53 -11.73
C TYR A 338 17.01 5.25 -11.76
N ALA A 339 16.82 4.35 -10.79
CA ALA A 339 17.49 3.05 -10.77
C ALA A 339 17.02 2.12 -11.89
N ALA A 340 15.73 2.19 -12.26
CA ALA A 340 15.13 1.31 -13.26
C ALA A 340 15.37 1.75 -14.71
N ARG A 341 15.80 2.99 -14.98
CA ARG A 341 15.88 3.53 -16.35
C ARG A 341 16.79 2.75 -17.32
N GLU A 342 17.81 2.07 -16.79
CA GLU A 342 18.74 1.25 -17.57
C GLU A 342 18.32 -0.23 -17.64
N LEU A 343 17.22 -0.60 -16.98
CA LEU A 343 16.68 -1.96 -16.99
C LEU A 343 15.67 -2.12 -18.12
N GLU A 344 15.68 -3.29 -18.76
CA GLU A 344 14.69 -3.61 -19.79
C GLU A 344 13.29 -3.64 -19.15
N GLY A 345 12.41 -2.78 -19.64
CA GLY A 345 11.05 -2.63 -19.13
C GLY A 345 10.90 -1.70 -17.92
N GLY A 346 11.94 -0.96 -17.53
CA GLY A 346 12.01 -0.17 -16.30
C GLY A 346 11.31 1.18 -16.29
N GLY A 347 10.47 1.50 -17.27
CA GLY A 347 9.73 2.77 -17.31
C GLY A 347 8.68 2.90 -16.20
N CYS A 348 8.58 4.13 -15.69
CA CYS A 348 7.67 4.52 -14.62
C CYS A 348 6.47 5.31 -15.13
N TYR A 349 5.28 4.99 -14.61
CA TYR A 349 4.03 5.62 -15.02
C TYR A 349 3.06 5.83 -13.85
N VAL A 350 2.11 6.74 -14.02
CA VAL A 350 0.91 6.88 -13.19
C VAL A 350 -0.34 6.58 -14.01
N LEU A 351 -1.32 5.90 -13.40
CA LEU A 351 -2.65 5.75 -14.01
C LEU A 351 -3.38 7.09 -14.11
N GLY A 352 -4.04 7.31 -15.23
CA GLY A 352 -4.90 8.46 -15.48
C GLY A 352 -6.36 8.26 -15.06
N GLY A 353 -7.18 9.27 -15.38
CA GLY A 353 -8.62 9.26 -15.14
C GLY A 353 -9.00 9.26 -13.65
N GLY A 354 -10.02 8.48 -13.32
CA GLY A 354 -10.56 8.34 -11.97
C GLY A 354 -9.84 7.32 -11.09
N HIS A 355 -8.75 6.70 -11.57
CA HIS A 355 -8.00 5.72 -10.81
C HIS A 355 -7.24 6.37 -9.65
N HIS A 356 -7.58 5.96 -8.43
CA HIS A 356 -6.99 6.49 -7.22
C HIS A 356 -6.97 5.48 -6.07
N ALA A 357 -6.09 5.73 -5.11
CA ALA A 357 -6.15 5.24 -3.74
C ALA A 357 -6.53 6.40 -2.81
N ARG A 358 -7.16 6.09 -1.67
CA ARG A 358 -7.35 7.05 -0.59
C ARG A 358 -6.63 6.58 0.66
N HIS A 359 -5.84 7.47 1.22
CA HIS A 359 -5.18 7.29 2.50
C HIS A 359 -6.15 7.62 3.64
N THR A 360 -5.93 7.05 4.84
CA THR A 360 -6.76 7.38 6.01
C THR A 360 -6.66 8.86 6.34
N ASP A 361 -7.78 9.46 6.76
CA ASP A 361 -7.79 10.83 7.25
C ASP A 361 -7.05 10.89 8.59
N TRP A 362 -6.25 11.93 8.83
CA TRP A 362 -5.67 12.16 10.14
C TRP A 362 -6.82 12.54 11.08
N GLY A 363 -7.10 11.69 12.06
CA GLY A 363 -8.06 11.97 13.14
C GLY A 363 -7.56 13.05 14.07
#